data_AF-A0A6M4BKI1-F1
#
_entry.id   AF-A0A6M4BKI1-F1
#
_cell.length_a   1.000
_cell.length_b   1.000
_cell.length_c   1.000
_cell.angle_alpha   90.00
_cell.angle_beta   90.00
_cell.angle_gamma   90.00
#
_symmetry.space_group_name_H-M   'P 1'
#
loop_
_entity.id
_entity.type
_entity.pdbx_description
1 polymer ?
#
loop_
_entity_poly.entity_id
_entity_poly.type
_entity_poly.pdbx_seq_one_letter_code
_entity_poly.pdbx_strand_id
1 'polypeptide(L)'
;WDLPDKKFFWESTEHPNFTLNEETGMIQMRHKTREGRYHLKFKVYDRKHTQTDVPANVTVYVKEISHEAIINSGSIRISGISDEDFIRVWNYKTLSVSRSKLDIFKDKLADLLNTERENIDIFSVQLRKKHPLITDIRFSAHGAHYYKPIRLNGIVLMHREEIERSVGINITMVGIDECLYENQMCEGSCTNVLDISNLPYMVNANKTALVGVRVDVIAECTCGARNY
;
A
#
# COMPACT_ATOMS: atom_id res chain seq x y z
N TRP A 1 8.67 15.63 18.77
CA TRP A 1 7.32 15.66 18.20
C TRP A 1 6.41 16.31 19.24
N ASP A 2 5.85 17.48 18.94
CA ASP A 2 5.00 18.27 19.86
C ASP A 2 3.51 18.16 19.50
N LEU A 3 2.98 16.94 19.37
CA LEU A 3 1.55 16.72 19.13
C LEU A 3 0.64 17.24 20.26
N PRO A 4 0.98 17.11 21.56
CA PRO A 4 0.09 17.55 22.65
C PRO A 4 -0.21 19.06 22.67
N ASP A 5 0.66 19.88 22.10
CA ASP A 5 0.49 21.34 22.03
C ASP A 5 -0.21 21.79 20.73
N LYS A 6 -0.66 20.85 19.89
CA LYS A 6 -1.28 21.11 18.60
C LYS A 6 -2.76 20.75 18.59
N LYS A 7 -3.55 21.59 17.92
CA LYS A 7 -4.96 21.32 17.59
C LYS A 7 -5.18 21.53 16.10
N PHE A 8 -6.05 20.70 15.52
CA PHE A 8 -6.30 20.64 14.09
C PHE A 8 -7.77 20.96 13.82
N PHE A 9 -8.03 21.87 12.89
CA PHE A 9 -9.38 22.30 12.53
C PHE A 9 -9.55 22.35 11.02
N TRP A 10 -10.77 22.25 10.53
CA TRP A 10 -11.07 22.56 9.14
C TRP A 10 -10.81 24.04 8.84
N GLU A 11 -10.29 24.35 7.66
CA GLU A 11 -10.10 25.75 7.25
C GLU A 11 -11.45 26.49 7.09
N SER A 12 -12.47 25.74 6.67
CA SER A 12 -13.84 26.22 6.49
C SER A 12 -14.83 25.21 7.09
N THR A 13 -15.84 24.77 6.34
CA THR A 13 -16.78 23.75 6.79
C THR A 13 -16.18 22.35 6.70
N GLU A 14 -16.58 21.46 7.60
CA GLU A 14 -16.23 20.04 7.53
C GLU A 14 -16.62 19.43 6.18
N HIS A 15 -15.75 18.58 5.64
CA HIS A 15 -16.02 17.91 4.38
C HIS A 15 -17.05 16.77 4.56
N PRO A 16 -18.08 16.64 3.72
CA PRO A 16 -19.16 15.67 3.91
C PRO A 16 -18.71 14.19 3.91
N ASN A 17 -17.54 13.91 3.33
CA ASN A 17 -16.97 12.56 3.22
C ASN A 17 -15.83 12.24 4.20
N PHE A 18 -15.35 13.21 4.98
CA PHE A 18 -14.19 13.00 5.85
C PHE A 18 -14.41 13.65 7.22
N THR A 19 -13.98 12.96 8.27
CA THR A 19 -13.89 13.52 9.62
C THR A 19 -12.44 13.82 9.96
N LEU A 20 -12.23 14.78 10.86
CA LEU A 20 -10.93 15.13 11.41
C LEU A 20 -10.98 14.96 12.93
N ASN A 21 -10.00 14.25 13.50
CA ASN A 21 -9.78 14.25 14.93
C ASN A 21 -8.93 15.47 15.30
N GLU A 22 -9.51 16.42 16.04
CA GLU A 22 -8.87 17.70 16.36
C GLU A 22 -7.65 17.58 17.27
N GLU A 23 -7.48 16.46 17.98
CA GLU A 23 -6.37 16.24 18.92
C GLU A 23 -5.18 15.54 18.27
N THR A 24 -5.46 14.60 17.37
CA THR A 24 -4.42 13.75 16.74
C THR A 24 -4.10 14.19 15.31
N GLY A 25 -4.99 14.95 14.66
CA GLY A 25 -4.90 15.28 13.25
C GLY A 25 -5.27 14.12 12.32
N MET A 26 -5.79 13.01 12.86
CA MET A 26 -6.20 11.85 12.08
C MET A 26 -7.42 12.16 11.22
N ILE A 27 -7.30 11.90 9.92
CA ILE A 27 -8.39 12.03 8.95
C ILE A 27 -9.01 10.64 8.77
N GLN A 28 -10.34 10.55 8.89
CA GLN A 28 -11.06 9.29 8.67
C GLN A 28 -12.06 9.46 7.53
N MET A 29 -12.00 8.53 6.57
CA MET A 29 -12.93 8.47 5.45
C MET A 29 -14.28 7.91 5.94
N ARG A 30 -15.37 8.61 5.61
CA ARG A 30 -16.73 8.13 5.90
C ARG A 30 -17.12 7.02 4.94
N HIS A 31 -17.99 6.12 5.40
CA HIS A 31 -18.52 5.04 4.58
C HIS A 31 -19.25 5.57 3.33
N LYS A 32 -19.22 4.83 2.23
CA LYS A 32 -19.79 5.20 0.90
C LYS A 32 -19.16 6.43 0.23
N THR A 33 -17.95 6.82 0.65
CA THR A 33 -17.15 7.78 -0.12
C THR A 33 -16.79 7.17 -1.46
N ARG A 34 -17.06 7.90 -2.55
CA ARG A 34 -16.85 7.41 -3.92
C ARG A 34 -15.37 7.52 -4.31
N GLU A 35 -14.98 6.79 -5.34
CA GLU A 35 -13.70 6.99 -6.01
C GLU A 35 -13.56 8.45 -6.48
N GLY A 36 -12.38 9.01 -6.29
CA GLY A 36 -12.10 10.39 -6.68
C GLY A 36 -10.93 11.03 -5.95
N ARG A 37 -10.68 12.28 -6.31
CA ARG A 37 -9.64 13.12 -5.72
C ARG A 37 -10.29 14.21 -4.86
N TYR A 38 -9.97 14.21 -3.57
CA TYR A 38 -10.51 15.12 -2.58
C TYR A 38 -9.42 16.06 -2.06
N HIS A 39 -9.70 17.35 -2.03
CA HIS A 39 -8.79 18.37 -1.51
C HIS A 39 -9.30 18.85 -0.16
N LEU A 40 -8.59 18.47 0.90
CA LEU A 40 -8.94 18.81 2.27
C LEU A 40 -8.01 19.93 2.74
N LYS A 41 -8.59 20.95 3.37
CA LYS A 41 -7.88 22.12 3.87
C LYS A 41 -8.15 22.29 5.35
N PHE A 42 -7.07 22.51 6.08
CA PHE A 42 -7.05 22.55 7.54
C PHE A 42 -6.27 23.76 8.02
N LYS A 43 -6.52 24.11 9.28
CA LYS A 43 -5.73 25.06 10.06
C LYS A 43 -5.17 24.35 11.27
N VAL A 44 -3.91 24.63 11.59
CA VAL A 44 -3.22 24.08 12.76
C VAL A 44 -2.94 25.21 13.74
N TYR A 45 -3.36 25.00 14.98
CA TYR A 45 -3.02 25.84 16.11
C TYR A 45 -1.90 25.17 16.89
N ASP A 46 -0.79 25.88 17.09
CA ASP A 46 0.36 25.42 17.87
C ASP A 46 0.56 26.36 19.07
N ARG A 47 0.21 25.86 20.26
CA ARG A 47 0.29 26.63 21.50
C ARG A 47 1.74 26.96 21.85
N LYS A 48 2.67 26.04 21.63
CA LYS A 48 4.07 26.12 22.07
C LYS A 48 4.83 27.20 21.30
N HIS A 49 4.54 27.32 20.01
CA HIS A 49 5.16 28.32 19.14
C HIS A 49 4.29 29.58 18.96
N THR A 50 3.16 29.69 19.68
CA THR A 50 2.18 30.78 19.52
C THR A 50 1.75 31.00 18.07
N GLN A 51 1.72 29.92 17.28
CA GLN A 51 1.32 29.97 15.87
C GLN A 51 -0.17 29.65 15.78
N THR A 52 -0.91 30.55 15.16
CA THR A 52 -2.35 30.39 14.96
C THR A 52 -2.63 30.30 13.46
N ASP A 53 -3.64 29.53 13.08
CA ASP A 53 -4.12 29.43 11.71
C ASP A 53 -3.06 29.03 10.67
N VAL A 54 -2.11 28.15 11.02
CA VAL A 54 -1.12 27.63 10.06
C VAL A 54 -1.85 26.77 9.02
N PRO A 55 -1.83 27.13 7.72
CA PRO A 55 -2.58 26.40 6.71
C PRO A 55 -1.93 25.03 6.42
N ALA A 56 -2.76 24.00 6.32
CA ALA A 56 -2.34 22.64 5.98
C ALA A 56 -3.30 22.03 4.96
N ASN A 57 -2.74 21.45 3.89
CA ASN A 57 -3.52 20.87 2.80
C ASN A 57 -3.19 19.38 2.66
N VAL A 58 -4.23 18.57 2.50
CA VAL A 58 -4.10 17.13 2.22
C VAL A 58 -4.92 16.80 0.98
N THR A 59 -4.30 16.13 0.02
CA THR A 59 -5.01 15.58 -1.14
C THR A 59 -5.20 14.09 -0.90
N VAL A 60 -6.46 13.64 -0.86
CA VAL A 60 -6.82 12.23 -0.69
C VAL A 60 -7.26 11.66 -2.03
N TYR A 61 -6.63 10.57 -2.45
CA TYR A 61 -7.03 9.80 -3.61
C TYR A 61 -7.75 8.54 -3.12
N VAL A 62 -9.04 8.44 -3.42
CA VAL A 62 -9.85 7.27 -3.09
C VAL A 62 -9.99 6.44 -4.35
N LYS A 63 -9.64 5.15 -4.26
CA LYS A 63 -9.76 4.16 -5.33
C LYS A 63 -10.56 2.98 -4.81
N GLU A 64 -11.57 2.53 -5.55
CA GLU A 64 -12.32 1.34 -5.19
C GLU A 64 -11.57 0.08 -5.63
N ILE A 65 -11.35 -0.86 -4.71
CA ILE A 65 -10.69 -2.13 -5.00
C ILE A 65 -11.73 -3.24 -4.88
N SER A 66 -12.06 -3.85 -6.02
CA SER A 66 -13.03 -4.94 -6.07
C SER A 66 -12.46 -6.23 -5.46
N HIS A 67 -13.34 -7.12 -4.99
CA HIS A 67 -12.92 -8.45 -4.53
C HIS A 67 -12.21 -9.24 -5.64
N GLU A 68 -12.66 -9.10 -6.89
CA GLU A 68 -12.02 -9.73 -8.05
C GLU A 68 -10.57 -9.24 -8.23
N ALA A 69 -10.29 -7.96 -7.99
CA ALA A 69 -8.94 -7.41 -8.04
C ALA A 69 -8.01 -8.05 -7.00
N ILE A 70 -8.53 -8.31 -5.80
CA ILE A 70 -7.78 -8.92 -4.70
C ILE A 70 -7.45 -10.38 -5.04
N ILE A 71 -8.43 -11.14 -5.54
CA ILE A 71 -8.22 -12.54 -5.94
C ILE A 71 -7.29 -12.66 -7.15
N ASN A 72 -7.48 -11.80 -8.16
CA ASN A 72 -6.64 -11.74 -9.35
C ASN A 72 -5.46 -10.75 -9.18
N SER A 73 -4.75 -10.88 -8.05
CA SER A 73 -3.59 -10.04 -7.76
C SER A 73 -2.26 -10.80 -7.92
N GLY A 74 -1.23 -10.07 -8.31
CA GLY A 74 0.16 -10.48 -8.17
C GLY A 74 0.70 -10.07 -6.80
N SER A 75 1.76 -10.73 -6.34
CA SER A 75 2.39 -10.42 -5.06
C SER A 75 3.91 -10.52 -5.15
N ILE A 76 4.60 -9.65 -4.41
CA ILE A 76 6.05 -9.73 -4.22
C ILE A 76 6.39 -9.54 -2.75
N ARG A 77 7.42 -10.25 -2.31
CA ARG A 77 8.09 -10.01 -1.03
C ARG A 77 9.41 -9.31 -1.33
N ILE A 78 9.67 -8.21 -0.64
CA ILE A 78 10.91 -7.46 -0.75
C ILE A 78 11.66 -7.45 0.59
N SER A 79 12.97 -7.34 0.52
CA SER A 79 13.84 -7.25 1.70
C SER A 79 14.57 -5.91 1.78
N GLY A 80 14.90 -5.49 3.00
CA GLY A 80 15.72 -4.31 3.27
C GLY A 80 15.00 -2.96 3.14
N ILE A 81 13.69 -2.97 2.85
CA ILE A 81 12.88 -1.76 2.66
C ILE A 81 11.59 -1.90 3.46
N SER A 82 11.26 -0.86 4.23
CA SER A 82 9.99 -0.78 4.97
C SER A 82 8.83 -0.39 4.05
N ASP A 83 7.61 -0.64 4.50
CA ASP A 83 6.39 -0.12 3.90
C ASP A 83 6.42 1.42 3.80
N GLU A 84 6.84 2.11 4.87
CA GLU A 84 7.00 3.56 4.89
C GLU A 84 7.95 4.05 3.80
N ASP A 85 9.14 3.43 3.68
CA ASP A 85 10.13 3.83 2.68
C ASP A 85 9.71 3.51 1.25
N PHE A 86 8.87 2.49 1.07
CA PHE A 86 8.33 2.15 -0.24
C PHE A 86 7.36 3.23 -0.77
N ILE A 87 6.56 3.83 0.12
CA ILE A 87 5.60 4.89 -0.27
C ILE A 87 6.15 6.31 -0.15
N ARG A 88 7.34 6.49 0.46
CA ARG A 88 7.91 7.81 0.79
C ARG A 88 8.13 8.67 -0.46
N VAL A 89 7.64 9.92 -0.40
CA VAL A 89 7.83 10.95 -1.45
C VAL A 89 8.85 12.03 -1.06
N TRP A 90 9.24 12.11 0.22
CA TRP A 90 10.17 13.14 0.68
C TRP A 90 11.60 12.61 0.69
N ASN A 91 12.49 13.25 -0.07
CA ASN A 91 13.90 12.94 -0.06
C ASN A 91 14.63 13.83 0.96
N TYR A 92 15.10 13.22 2.06
CA TYR A 92 15.81 13.94 3.12
C TYR A 92 17.21 14.44 2.73
N LYS A 93 17.83 13.88 1.68
CA LYS A 93 19.15 14.31 1.22
C LYS A 93 19.06 15.57 0.35
N THR A 94 18.08 15.62 -0.56
CA THR A 94 17.88 16.76 -1.47
C THR A 94 16.87 17.78 -0.94
N LEU A 95 16.21 17.48 0.19
CA LEU A 95 15.14 18.29 0.78
C LEU A 95 14.04 18.64 -0.22
N SER A 96 13.70 17.69 -1.08
CA SER A 96 12.73 17.87 -2.17
C SER A 96 11.74 16.71 -2.24
N VAL A 97 10.60 16.96 -2.88
CA VAL A 97 9.65 15.90 -3.24
C VAL A 97 10.21 15.13 -4.43
N SER A 98 10.25 13.81 -4.32
CA SER A 98 10.62 12.88 -5.37
C SER A 98 9.54 11.82 -5.55
N ARG A 99 9.55 11.13 -6.68
CA ARG A 99 8.65 9.99 -6.90
C ARG A 99 8.94 8.89 -5.89
N SER A 100 7.89 8.25 -5.38
CA SER A 100 8.02 7.13 -4.44
C SER A 100 8.45 5.86 -5.18
N LYS A 101 8.94 4.86 -4.43
CA LYS A 101 9.21 3.53 -5.02
C LYS A 101 7.92 2.89 -5.51
N LEU A 102 6.81 3.10 -4.80
CA LEU A 102 5.47 2.72 -5.24
C LEU A 102 5.16 3.30 -6.62
N ASP A 103 5.39 4.60 -6.84
CA ASP A 103 5.10 5.24 -8.13
C ASP A 103 5.98 4.67 -9.25
N ILE A 104 7.28 4.48 -8.99
CA ILE A 104 8.21 3.93 -9.99
C ILE A 104 7.85 2.47 -10.31
N PHE A 105 7.46 1.69 -9.30
CA PHE A 105 7.01 0.31 -9.49
C PHE A 105 5.71 0.25 -10.29
N LYS A 106 4.74 1.14 -9.99
CA LYS A 106 3.47 1.25 -10.71
C LYS A 106 3.68 1.55 -12.19
N ASP A 107 4.54 2.52 -12.50
CA ASP A 107 4.90 2.84 -13.88
C ASP A 107 5.60 1.66 -14.57
N LYS A 108 6.53 1.01 -13.86
CA LYS A 108 7.25 -0.12 -14.44
C LYS A 108 6.33 -1.29 -14.78
N LEU A 109 5.33 -1.55 -13.93
CA LEU A 109 4.30 -2.55 -14.22
C LEU A 109 3.43 -2.15 -15.41
N ALA A 110 3.05 -0.88 -15.52
CA ALA A 110 2.27 -0.38 -16.66
C ALA A 110 3.01 -0.59 -17.98
N ASP A 111 4.31 -0.26 -18.02
CA ASP A 111 5.18 -0.46 -19.18
C ASP A 111 5.28 -1.94 -19.56
N LEU A 112 5.60 -2.81 -18.60
CA LEU A 112 5.82 -4.25 -18.84
C LEU A 112 4.53 -4.99 -19.22
N LEU A 113 3.38 -4.55 -18.70
CA LEU A 113 2.07 -5.15 -19.00
C LEU A 113 1.40 -4.51 -20.23
N ASN A 114 2.00 -3.46 -20.79
CA ASN A 114 1.46 -2.64 -21.88
C ASN A 114 0.01 -2.21 -21.58
N THR A 115 -0.20 -1.59 -20.42
CA THR A 115 -1.49 -1.06 -19.97
C THR A 115 -1.32 0.35 -19.42
N GLU A 116 -2.42 1.07 -19.28
CA GLU A 116 -2.40 2.41 -18.68
C GLU A 116 -2.06 2.34 -17.20
N ARG A 117 -1.39 3.38 -16.71
CA ARG A 117 -0.98 3.49 -15.30
C ARG A 117 -2.18 3.42 -14.36
N GLU A 118 -3.30 3.96 -14.80
CA GLU A 118 -4.58 4.00 -14.07
C GLU A 118 -5.16 2.60 -13.84
N ASN A 119 -4.80 1.64 -14.68
CA ASN A 119 -5.24 0.25 -14.59
C ASN A 119 -4.34 -0.64 -13.72
N ILE A 120 -3.33 -0.06 -13.06
CA ILE A 120 -2.48 -0.74 -12.09
C ILE A 120 -2.83 -0.27 -10.68
N ASP A 121 -3.30 -1.18 -9.82
CA ASP A 121 -3.61 -0.86 -8.44
C ASP A 121 -2.63 -1.56 -7.49
N ILE A 122 -1.80 -0.79 -6.79
CA ILE A 122 -0.99 -1.29 -5.67
C ILE A 122 -1.79 -1.05 -4.40
N PHE A 123 -2.59 -2.05 -4.02
CA PHE A 123 -3.61 -1.89 -2.97
C PHE A 123 -3.13 -2.35 -1.58
N SER A 124 -1.97 -3.01 -1.48
CA SER A 124 -1.42 -3.47 -0.20
C SER A 124 0.10 -3.35 -0.20
N VAL A 125 0.63 -2.66 0.80
CA VAL A 125 2.06 -2.58 1.14
C VAL A 125 2.15 -2.80 2.65
N GLN A 126 2.63 -3.96 3.09
CA GLN A 126 2.56 -4.38 4.49
C GLN A 126 3.92 -4.84 5.00
N LEU A 127 4.41 -4.21 6.07
CA LEU A 127 5.62 -4.66 6.75
C LEU A 127 5.34 -5.95 7.52
N ARG A 128 5.97 -7.05 7.12
CA ARG A 128 5.83 -8.38 7.76
C ARG A 128 6.81 -8.58 8.90
N LYS A 129 8.03 -8.08 8.76
CA LYS A 129 9.09 -8.25 9.75
C LYS A 129 9.97 -7.01 9.81
N LYS A 130 10.34 -6.59 11.02
CA LYS A 130 11.28 -5.46 11.23
C LYS A 130 12.75 -5.86 11.14
N HIS A 131 13.10 -7.09 11.54
CA HIS A 131 14.48 -7.56 11.61
C HIS A 131 14.63 -9.03 11.11
N PRO A 132 15.13 -9.27 9.88
CA PRO A 132 15.39 -8.27 8.83
C PRO A 132 14.09 -7.63 8.33
N LEU A 133 14.20 -6.45 7.69
CA LEU A 133 13.06 -5.77 7.07
C LEU A 133 12.52 -6.62 5.93
N ILE A 134 11.26 -7.00 6.03
CA ILE A 134 10.52 -7.74 5.00
C ILE A 134 9.17 -7.06 4.80
N THR A 135 8.88 -6.68 3.56
CA THR A 135 7.64 -6.02 3.19
C THR A 135 6.97 -6.79 2.05
N ASP A 136 5.68 -7.04 2.20
CA ASP A 136 4.86 -7.70 1.20
C ASP A 136 4.05 -6.66 0.44
N ILE A 137 4.06 -6.77 -0.88
CA ILE A 137 3.35 -5.87 -1.78
C ILE A 137 2.40 -6.71 -2.63
N ARG A 138 1.15 -6.27 -2.74
CA ARG A 138 0.17 -6.84 -3.66
C ARG A 138 -0.36 -5.79 -4.61
N PHE A 139 -0.55 -6.21 -5.84
CA PHE A 139 -1.00 -5.36 -6.91
C PHE A 139 -1.93 -6.12 -7.85
N SER A 140 -2.87 -5.42 -8.44
CA SER A 140 -3.68 -5.91 -9.54
C SER A 140 -3.41 -5.08 -10.78
N ALA A 141 -3.70 -5.66 -11.93
CA ALA A 141 -3.71 -4.94 -13.18
C ALA A 141 -4.88 -5.42 -14.03
N HIS A 142 -5.46 -4.52 -14.81
CA HIS A 142 -6.54 -4.86 -15.70
C HIS A 142 -6.39 -4.23 -17.10
N GLY A 143 -7.08 -4.83 -18.05
CA GLY A 143 -7.46 -4.19 -19.31
C GLY A 143 -8.99 -4.15 -19.34
N ALA A 144 -9.59 -4.93 -20.25
CA ALA A 144 -11.02 -5.21 -20.22
C ALA A 144 -11.43 -6.06 -18.99
N HIS A 145 -10.53 -6.93 -18.52
CA HIS A 145 -10.70 -7.77 -17.32
C HIS A 145 -9.42 -7.78 -16.49
N TYR A 146 -9.53 -8.16 -15.22
CA TYR A 146 -8.36 -8.34 -14.35
C TYR A 146 -7.46 -9.48 -14.86
N TYR A 147 -6.15 -9.20 -14.93
CA TYR A 147 -5.17 -10.19 -15.31
C TYR A 147 -5.00 -11.24 -14.21
N LYS A 148 -4.86 -12.51 -14.61
CA LYS A 148 -4.69 -13.62 -13.65
C LYS A 148 -3.35 -13.52 -12.91
N PRO A 149 -3.27 -14.00 -11.65
CA PRO A 149 -2.04 -13.97 -10.86
C PRO A 149 -0.83 -14.58 -11.57
N ILE A 150 -1.04 -15.66 -12.32
CA ILE A 150 0.02 -16.33 -13.09
C ILE A 150 0.70 -15.41 -14.10
N ARG A 151 -0.07 -14.54 -14.78
CA ARG A 151 0.47 -13.58 -15.74
C ARG A 151 1.25 -12.47 -15.02
N LEU A 152 0.68 -11.93 -13.94
CA LEU A 152 1.30 -10.85 -13.16
C LEU A 152 2.62 -11.29 -12.53
N ASN A 153 2.60 -12.42 -11.82
CA ASN A 153 3.77 -13.00 -11.20
C ASN A 153 4.81 -13.43 -12.27
N GLY A 154 4.36 -14.01 -13.39
CA GLY A 154 5.24 -14.38 -14.50
C GLY A 154 6.00 -13.19 -15.10
N ILE A 155 5.31 -12.08 -15.36
CA ILE A 155 5.93 -10.85 -15.88
C ILE A 155 6.94 -10.27 -14.90
N VAL A 156 6.59 -10.18 -13.61
CA VAL A 156 7.52 -9.69 -12.58
C VAL A 156 8.74 -10.59 -12.46
N LEU A 157 8.56 -11.91 -12.54
CA LEU A 157 9.67 -12.86 -12.46
C LEU A 157 10.61 -12.74 -13.67
N MET A 158 10.07 -12.64 -14.88
CA MET A 158 10.87 -12.50 -16.11
C MET A 158 11.67 -11.19 -16.14
N HIS A 159 11.14 -10.12 -15.56
CA HIS A 159 11.77 -8.79 -15.54
C HIS A 159 12.31 -8.38 -14.17
N ARG A 160 12.62 -9.37 -13.29
CA ARG A 160 12.98 -9.11 -11.89
C ARG A 160 14.15 -8.14 -11.75
N GLU A 161 15.27 -8.39 -12.42
CA GLU A 161 16.46 -7.54 -12.32
C GLU A 161 16.20 -6.11 -12.81
N GLU A 162 15.39 -5.97 -13.85
CA GLU A 162 15.02 -4.68 -14.42
C GLU A 162 14.15 -3.86 -13.45
N ILE A 163 13.19 -4.52 -12.80
CA ILE A 163 12.34 -3.93 -11.76
C ILE A 163 13.18 -3.55 -10.54
N GLU A 164 14.01 -4.47 -10.03
CA GLU A 164 14.87 -4.26 -8.86
C GLU A 164 15.81 -3.06 -9.08
N ARG A 165 16.43 -2.97 -10.25
CA ARG A 165 17.31 -1.84 -10.62
C ARG A 165 16.54 -0.53 -10.74
N SER A 166 15.39 -0.53 -11.41
CA SER A 166 14.63 0.70 -11.69
C SER A 166 13.99 1.27 -10.43
N VAL A 167 13.40 0.42 -9.59
CA VAL A 167 12.72 0.83 -8.35
C VAL A 167 13.73 0.96 -7.19
N GLY A 168 14.87 0.29 -7.28
CA GLY A 168 15.87 0.20 -6.22
C GLY A 168 15.32 -0.61 -5.04
N ILE A 169 14.88 -1.83 -5.31
CA ILE A 169 14.34 -2.79 -4.34
C ILE A 169 15.05 -4.15 -4.49
N ASN A 170 14.93 -5.02 -3.49
CA ASN A 170 15.41 -6.39 -3.57
C ASN A 170 14.24 -7.35 -3.38
N ILE A 171 13.74 -7.93 -4.47
CA ILE A 171 12.63 -8.88 -4.45
C ILE A 171 13.19 -10.20 -3.96
N THR A 172 12.61 -10.83 -2.95
CA THR A 172 13.03 -12.16 -2.47
C THR A 172 12.08 -13.26 -2.92
N MET A 173 10.83 -12.93 -3.21
CA MET A 173 9.81 -13.87 -3.67
C MET A 173 8.82 -13.16 -4.59
N VAL A 174 8.38 -13.85 -5.65
CA VAL A 174 7.31 -13.42 -6.56
C VAL A 174 6.22 -14.48 -6.50
N GLY A 175 4.96 -14.07 -6.29
CA GLY A 175 3.90 -14.97 -5.90
C GLY A 175 4.18 -15.54 -4.51
N ILE A 176 3.92 -14.74 -3.47
CA ILE A 176 4.18 -15.11 -2.07
C ILE A 176 3.53 -16.46 -1.76
N ASP A 177 4.37 -17.40 -1.35
CA ASP A 177 4.03 -18.78 -1.05
C ASP A 177 4.66 -19.13 0.31
N GLU A 178 3.83 -19.22 1.34
CA GLU A 178 4.27 -19.62 2.69
C GLU A 178 4.51 -21.14 2.80
N CYS A 179 4.05 -21.90 1.81
CA CYS A 179 4.23 -23.34 1.67
C CYS A 179 5.42 -23.72 0.78
N LEU A 180 6.21 -22.75 0.29
CA LEU A 180 7.30 -22.99 -0.66
C LEU A 180 8.34 -23.99 -0.14
N TYR A 181 8.63 -23.94 1.16
CA TYR A 181 9.57 -24.86 1.81
C TYR A 181 8.82 -25.94 2.58
N GLU A 182 9.00 -27.18 2.16
CA GLU A 182 8.42 -28.36 2.81
C GLU A 182 8.89 -28.48 4.26
N ASN A 183 8.00 -28.92 5.15
CA ASN A 183 8.27 -29.16 6.58
C ASN A 183 8.77 -27.93 7.37
N GLN A 184 8.70 -26.72 6.80
CA GLN A 184 9.03 -25.50 7.53
C GLN A 184 7.82 -24.95 8.30
N MET A 185 6.67 -24.83 7.62
CA MET A 185 5.43 -24.34 8.23
C MET A 185 4.52 -25.48 8.69
N CYS A 186 4.53 -26.61 7.97
CA CYS A 186 3.63 -27.74 8.18
C CYS A 186 4.39 -29.06 8.05
N GLU A 187 4.21 -29.98 8.99
CA GLU A 187 4.66 -31.38 8.85
C GLU A 187 3.67 -32.12 7.93
N GLY A 188 3.96 -32.14 6.62
CA GLY A 188 3.11 -32.77 5.60
C GLY A 188 2.50 -31.80 4.59
N SER A 189 1.18 -31.89 4.35
CA SER A 189 0.50 -31.06 3.35
C SER A 189 0.38 -29.61 3.79
N CYS A 190 0.60 -28.68 2.85
CA CYS A 190 0.50 -27.24 3.06
C CYS A 190 -0.26 -26.61 1.89
N THR A 191 -1.21 -25.74 2.20
CA THR A 191 -1.98 -24.97 1.23
C THR A 191 -1.94 -23.49 1.59
N ASN A 192 -1.65 -22.63 0.61
CA ASN A 192 -1.73 -21.18 0.82
C ASN A 192 -3.19 -20.72 0.82
N VAL A 193 -3.59 -20.00 1.85
CA VAL A 193 -4.89 -19.33 1.94
C VAL A 193 -4.68 -17.83 1.98
N LEU A 194 -5.55 -17.13 1.25
CA LEU A 194 -5.58 -15.68 1.23
C LEU A 194 -6.53 -15.16 2.29
N ASP A 195 -6.00 -14.63 3.39
CA ASP A 195 -6.79 -14.01 4.45
C ASP A 195 -6.98 -12.52 4.17
N ILE A 196 -8.23 -12.09 3.97
CA ILE A 196 -8.60 -10.71 3.65
C ILE A 196 -9.28 -10.12 4.88
N SER A 197 -8.65 -9.13 5.50
CA SER A 197 -9.21 -8.49 6.68
C SER A 197 -10.21 -7.39 6.32
N ASN A 198 -11.24 -7.25 7.15
CA ASN A 198 -12.18 -6.13 7.09
C ASN A 198 -11.59 -4.82 7.66
N LEU A 199 -10.41 -4.88 8.28
CA LEU A 199 -9.70 -3.71 8.80
C LEU A 199 -8.61 -3.28 7.82
N PRO A 200 -8.49 -1.98 7.50
CA PRO A 200 -7.46 -1.52 6.58
C PRO A 200 -6.05 -1.63 7.20
N TYR A 201 -5.04 -1.49 6.34
CA TYR A 201 -3.65 -1.30 6.74
C TYR A 201 -3.22 0.12 6.40
N MET A 202 -2.79 0.89 7.40
CA MET A 202 -2.33 2.27 7.22
C MET A 202 -0.81 2.33 7.32
N VAL A 203 -0.18 2.87 6.28
CA VAL A 203 1.23 3.23 6.25
C VAL A 203 1.34 4.75 6.31
N ASN A 204 2.09 5.28 7.28
CA ASN A 204 2.30 6.72 7.42
C ASN A 204 3.80 7.05 7.24
N ALA A 205 4.14 7.67 6.11
CA ALA A 205 5.51 8.11 5.81
C ALA A 205 5.67 9.64 5.92
N ASN A 206 4.99 10.24 6.91
CA ASN A 206 4.93 11.68 7.23
C ASN A 206 4.25 12.55 6.16
N LYS A 207 4.90 12.75 5.01
CA LYS A 207 4.38 13.63 3.93
C LYS A 207 3.44 12.89 2.97
N THR A 208 3.30 11.59 3.15
CA THR A 208 2.45 10.71 2.35
C THR A 208 1.98 9.56 3.23
N ALA A 209 0.79 9.07 2.95
CA ALA A 209 0.21 7.94 3.63
C ALA A 209 -0.53 7.07 2.62
N LEU A 210 -0.54 5.76 2.87
CA LEU A 210 -1.30 4.79 2.09
C LEU A 210 -2.23 4.05 3.05
N VAL A 211 -3.52 4.00 2.71
CA VAL A 211 -4.48 3.15 3.38
C VAL A 211 -4.87 2.07 2.37
N GLY A 212 -4.40 0.85 2.62
CA GLY A 212 -4.60 -0.29 1.73
C GLY A 212 -5.48 -1.37 2.34
N VAL A 213 -5.76 -2.39 1.53
CA VAL A 213 -6.42 -3.62 1.99
C VAL A 213 -5.39 -4.44 2.77
N ARG A 214 -5.74 -4.85 3.99
CA ARG A 214 -4.92 -5.77 4.77
C ARG A 214 -5.19 -7.19 4.27
N VAL A 215 -4.18 -7.79 3.63
CA VAL A 215 -4.29 -9.12 3.03
C VAL A 215 -3.04 -9.94 3.30
N ASP A 216 -3.20 -11.10 3.91
CA ASP A 216 -2.11 -11.98 4.29
C ASP A 216 -2.18 -13.31 3.54
N VAL A 217 -1.00 -13.87 3.21
CA VAL A 217 -0.90 -15.28 2.81
C VAL A 217 -0.58 -16.07 4.06
N ILE A 218 -1.39 -17.09 4.32
CA ILE A 218 -1.24 -17.96 5.47
C ILE A 218 -1.07 -19.39 4.95
N ALA A 219 -0.12 -20.13 5.54
CA ALA A 219 0.00 -21.56 5.34
C ALA A 219 -1.04 -22.28 6.20
N GLU A 220 -1.93 -23.04 5.57
CA GLU A 220 -2.79 -24.00 6.25
C GLU A 220 -2.25 -25.41 6.07
N CYS A 221 -2.03 -26.11 7.19
CA CYS A 221 -1.53 -27.48 7.22
C CYS A 221 -2.64 -28.50 6.92
N THR A 222 -3.31 -28.31 5.79
CA THR A 222 -4.39 -29.15 5.30
C THR A 222 -4.10 -29.55 3.86
N CYS A 223 -4.64 -30.70 3.45
CA CYS A 223 -4.60 -31.12 2.06
C CYS A 223 -5.64 -30.29 1.28
N GLY A 224 -5.17 -29.32 0.51
CA GLY A 224 -6.02 -28.55 -0.40
C GLY A 224 -6.54 -29.46 -1.51
N ALA A 225 -7.77 -29.93 -1.39
CA ALA A 225 -8.42 -30.66 -2.47
C ALA A 225 -8.54 -29.74 -3.69
N ARG A 226 -7.97 -30.16 -4.83
CA ARG A 226 -8.29 -29.58 -6.13
C ARG A 226 -9.75 -29.97 -6.43
N ASN A 227 -10.68 -29.03 -6.25
CA ASN A 227 -12.01 -29.17 -6.84
C ASN A 227 -11.84 -28.92 -8.35
N TYR A 228 -11.82 -30.01 -9.11
CA TYR A 228 -11.82 -30.01 -10.58
C TYR A 228 -13.23 -29.78 -11.12
#